data_AF-A0A956D4B9-F1
#
_entry.id   AF-A0A956D4B9-F1
#
_cell.length_a   1.000
_cell.length_b   1.000
_cell.length_c   1.000
_cell.angle_alpha   90.00
_cell.angle_beta   90.00
_cell.angle_gamma   90.00
#
_symmetry.space_group_name_H-M   'P 1'
#
loop_
_entity.id
_entity.type
_entity.pdbx_description
1 polymer ?
#
loop_
_entity_poly.entity_id
_entity_poly.type
_entity_poly.pdbx_seq_one_letter_code
_entity_poly.pdbx_strand_id
1 'polypeptide(L)'
;MGDTPIRPGDTDDLPEGVVLPAPHTRLARLTHAQWERTAQDLFGLDAPPGLGGAFRTDSLPGDAVFDNPGGALDVDEVLWNGYQRAAGTLAERVTSDPGALARIAPDATGTLEDRAERFIRSFGARAHRRPLSDDEVTEYLHVFSTAAGLYGPLDEETAGIRLVLEAMLQSPWFLYRVEVSHERDGRLVPLDGYEIASRLSYALWGSMPDEELFAAAAAGLLADPEQVRVQATRMLDDPRAETAVVDFHRQLFNVRKFQGIMPNTDVFPDASPMLSEYASREHDLFVTEVVFHRDGTYRDLLTSPDTFVNDELARIYEVSGSYTADEFVPVSLDPARRRGVFTQVGFLA
;
A
#
# COMPACT_ATOMS: atom_id res chain seq x y z
N MET A 1 10.52 7.30 37.78
CA MET A 1 11.80 7.89 37.33
C MET A 1 11.99 7.35 35.91
N GLY A 2 11.38 7.92 34.89
CA GLY A 2 11.68 9.23 34.33
C GLY A 2 12.21 8.99 32.92
N ASP A 3 11.39 8.38 32.06
CA ASP A 3 11.73 8.09 30.66
C ASP A 3 11.82 9.42 29.91
N THR A 4 13.06 9.85 29.67
CA THR A 4 13.34 10.97 28.78
C THR A 4 13.57 10.37 27.39
N PRO A 5 12.88 10.85 26.33
CA PRO A 5 13.19 10.42 24.98
C PRO A 5 14.65 10.72 24.66
N ILE A 6 15.32 9.78 23.98
CA ILE A 6 16.70 9.92 23.49
C ILE A 6 16.80 11.24 22.71
N ARG A 7 17.73 12.12 23.12
CA ARG A 7 17.93 13.43 22.47
C ARG A 7 18.94 13.29 21.33
N PRO A 8 18.88 14.16 20.31
CA PRO A 8 19.96 14.25 19.32
C PRO A 8 21.28 14.58 20.04
N GLY A 9 22.19 13.61 20.15
CA GLY A 9 23.42 13.72 20.94
C GLY A 9 23.80 12.46 21.74
N ASP A 10 22.87 11.53 21.98
CA ASP A 10 23.16 10.26 22.68
C ASP A 10 23.93 9.23 21.80
N THR A 11 24.54 9.69 20.69
CA THR A 11 25.30 8.89 19.72
C THR A 11 26.79 8.78 20.04
N ASP A 12 27.29 9.52 21.04
CA ASP A 12 28.72 9.63 21.34
C ASP A 12 29.36 8.36 21.92
N ASP A 13 28.56 7.36 22.33
CA ASP A 13 29.03 6.08 22.89
C ASP A 13 28.95 4.89 21.90
N LEU A 14 28.76 5.14 20.59
CA LEU A 14 28.64 4.07 19.60
C LEU A 14 29.95 3.82 18.87
N PRO A 15 30.35 2.54 18.66
CA PRO A 15 31.42 2.21 17.73
C PRO A 15 31.11 2.83 16.35
N GLU A 16 32.13 3.38 15.70
CA GLU A 16 32.00 3.84 14.32
C GLU A 16 31.39 2.74 13.43
N GLY A 17 30.33 3.08 12.69
CA GLY A 17 29.66 2.16 11.76
C GLY A 17 28.39 1.47 12.28
N VAL A 18 27.98 1.69 13.54
CA VAL A 18 26.69 1.18 14.01
C VAL A 18 25.54 2.03 13.47
N VAL A 19 24.90 1.56 12.40
CA VAL A 19 23.63 2.12 11.90
C VAL A 19 22.55 1.74 12.90
N LEU A 20 22.04 2.71 13.66
CA LEU A 20 20.83 2.51 14.43
C LEU A 20 19.63 2.51 13.49
N PRO A 21 18.68 1.57 13.64
CA PRO A 21 17.40 1.73 12.98
C PRO A 21 16.76 3.03 13.46
N ALA A 22 16.20 3.79 12.53
CA ALA A 22 15.49 5.02 12.88
C ALA A 22 14.34 4.68 13.86
N PRO A 23 14.04 5.55 14.83
CA PRO A 23 12.85 5.36 15.65
C PRO A 23 11.62 5.33 14.75
N HIS A 24 10.88 4.23 14.78
CA HIS A 24 9.65 4.03 14.03
C HIS A 24 8.48 3.80 14.98
N THR A 25 7.29 4.28 14.58
CA THR A 25 6.05 3.91 15.29
C THR A 25 5.84 2.39 15.17
N ARG A 26 5.35 1.79 16.25
CA ARG A 26 4.89 0.38 16.26
C ARG A 26 3.46 0.22 15.77
N LEU A 27 2.80 1.34 15.45
CA LEU A 27 1.43 1.43 15.00
C LEU A 27 1.39 2.27 13.73
N ALA A 28 1.94 1.74 12.63
CA ALA A 28 1.96 2.46 11.37
C ALA A 28 0.60 2.28 10.67
N ARG A 29 -0.22 3.33 10.65
CA ARG A 29 -1.51 3.33 9.93
C ARG A 29 -1.28 3.01 8.45
N LEU A 30 -2.18 2.24 7.85
CA LEU A 30 -2.22 2.08 6.40
C LEU A 30 -2.52 3.43 5.73
N THR A 31 -1.85 3.72 4.62
CA THR A 31 -2.30 4.80 3.73
C THR A 31 -3.64 4.45 3.11
N HIS A 32 -4.37 5.42 2.58
CA HIS A 32 -5.65 5.14 1.91
C HIS A 32 -5.49 4.17 0.73
N ALA A 33 -4.41 4.29 -0.04
CA ALA A 33 -4.09 3.36 -1.12
C ALA A 33 -3.77 1.95 -0.60
N GLN A 34 -3.07 1.84 0.53
CA GLN A 34 -2.81 0.55 1.17
C GLN A 34 -4.09 -0.08 1.73
N TRP A 35 -5.01 0.70 2.30
CA TRP A 35 -6.32 0.22 2.75
C TRP A 35 -7.12 -0.37 1.57
N GLU A 36 -7.17 0.35 0.45
CA GLU A 36 -7.84 -0.05 -0.79
C GLU A 36 -7.30 -1.35 -1.37
N ARG A 37 -5.97 -1.47 -1.51
CA ARG A 37 -5.32 -2.70 -1.98
C ARG A 37 -5.46 -3.86 -1.01
N THR A 38 -5.37 -3.59 0.30
CA THR A 38 -5.61 -4.62 1.33
C THR A 38 -7.03 -5.14 1.23
N ALA A 39 -8.03 -4.27 1.06
CA ALA A 39 -9.41 -4.68 0.87
C ALA A 39 -9.60 -5.46 -0.44
N GLN A 40 -8.95 -5.04 -1.53
CA GLN A 40 -8.94 -5.81 -2.77
C GLN A 40 -8.47 -7.25 -2.56
N ASP A 41 -7.29 -7.42 -1.96
CA ASP A 41 -6.68 -8.75 -1.75
C ASP A 41 -7.44 -9.59 -0.72
N LEU A 42 -7.92 -8.97 0.36
CA LEU A 42 -8.65 -9.64 1.44
C LEU A 42 -9.98 -10.22 0.97
N PHE A 43 -10.68 -9.52 0.08
CA PHE A 43 -11.97 -9.95 -0.47
C PHE A 43 -11.84 -10.62 -1.85
N GLY A 44 -10.63 -10.71 -2.42
CA GLY A 44 -10.37 -11.25 -3.75
C GLY A 44 -11.12 -10.50 -4.84
N LEU A 45 -11.10 -9.16 -4.81
CA LEU A 45 -11.76 -8.30 -5.80
C LEU A 45 -10.88 -8.10 -7.04
N ASP A 46 -11.50 -7.92 -8.20
CA ASP A 46 -10.77 -7.65 -9.46
C ASP A 46 -10.05 -6.29 -9.47
N ALA A 47 -10.51 -5.35 -8.64
CA ALA A 47 -9.95 -4.01 -8.50
C ALA A 47 -10.18 -3.48 -7.08
N PRO A 48 -9.47 -2.42 -6.65
CA PRO A 48 -9.75 -1.73 -5.41
C PRO A 48 -11.22 -1.30 -5.28
N PRO A 49 -11.84 -1.38 -4.08
CA PRO A 49 -13.27 -1.13 -3.89
C PRO A 49 -13.71 0.32 -4.17
N GLY A 50 -12.78 1.27 -4.25
CA GLY A 50 -13.05 2.66 -4.62
C GLY A 50 -13.78 3.44 -3.52
N LEU A 51 -13.49 3.13 -2.26
CA LEU A 51 -14.12 3.71 -1.08
C LEU A 51 -13.25 4.80 -0.42
N GLY A 52 -12.04 5.02 -0.93
CA GLY A 52 -11.09 6.01 -0.44
C GLY A 52 -11.62 7.44 -0.46
N GLY A 53 -12.60 7.75 -1.31
CA GLY A 53 -13.29 9.03 -1.30
C GLY A 53 -14.10 9.31 -0.02
N ALA A 54 -14.37 8.29 0.81
CA ALA A 54 -14.98 8.46 2.13
C ALA A 54 -13.97 8.94 3.19
N PHE A 55 -12.67 8.84 2.91
CA PHE A 55 -11.60 9.19 3.84
C PHE A 55 -11.22 10.66 3.70
N ARG A 56 -11.01 11.31 4.84
CA ARG A 56 -10.42 12.65 4.87
C ARG A 56 -8.99 12.56 4.34
N THR A 57 -8.57 13.50 3.50
CA THR A 57 -7.17 13.61 3.05
C THR A 57 -6.20 13.68 4.23
N ASP A 58 -5.06 13.01 4.09
CA ASP A 58 -4.01 13.04 5.11
C ASP A 58 -3.28 14.38 5.13
N SER A 59 -3.15 14.95 6.33
CA SER A 59 -2.38 16.16 6.58
C SER A 59 -0.91 15.79 6.81
N LEU A 60 -0.16 15.65 5.72
CA LEU A 60 1.27 15.36 5.79
C LEU A 60 2.08 16.64 6.08
N PRO A 61 3.20 16.54 6.82
CA PRO A 61 4.18 17.62 6.93
C PRO A 61 4.60 18.14 5.56
N GLY A 62 4.88 19.45 5.45
CA GLY A 62 5.23 20.07 4.16
C GLY A 62 6.52 19.53 3.52
N ASP A 63 7.40 18.95 4.34
CA ASP A 63 8.66 18.30 3.96
C ASP A 63 8.53 16.77 3.85
N ALA A 64 7.33 16.20 4.03
CA ALA A 64 7.11 14.77 3.88
C ALA A 64 7.34 14.35 2.42
N VAL A 65 8.35 13.50 2.22
CA VAL A 65 8.65 12.87 0.93
C VAL A 65 7.67 11.72 0.66
N PHE A 66 7.39 10.93 1.70
CA PHE A 66 6.53 9.75 1.61
C PHE A 66 5.15 10.00 2.23
N ASP A 67 4.16 9.21 1.81
CA ASP A 67 2.76 9.27 2.24
C ASP A 67 2.43 8.43 3.47
N ASN A 68 3.41 7.70 3.99
CA ASN A 68 3.28 6.80 5.13
C ASN A 68 4.06 7.18 6.40
N PRO A 69 4.33 8.47 6.73
CA PRO A 69 5.07 8.82 7.93
C PRO A 69 4.24 8.45 9.16
N GLY A 70 4.63 7.39 9.85
CA GLY A 70 3.81 6.80 10.91
C GLY A 70 3.59 7.69 12.14
N GLY A 71 4.34 8.78 12.30
CA GLY A 71 4.10 9.78 13.35
C GLY A 71 3.14 10.92 12.96
N ALA A 72 2.66 10.97 11.71
CA ALA A 72 1.75 12.01 11.22
C ALA A 72 0.40 11.46 10.70
N LEU A 73 0.29 10.13 10.55
CA LEU A 73 -0.93 9.49 10.09
C LEU A 73 -1.87 9.16 11.27
N ASP A 74 -2.55 10.19 11.77
CA ASP A 74 -3.51 10.07 12.87
C ASP A 74 -4.95 9.84 12.38
N VAL A 75 -5.74 9.14 13.21
CA VAL A 75 -7.18 8.93 12.96
C VAL A 75 -7.98 9.90 13.82
N ASP A 76 -8.58 10.90 13.19
CA ASP A 76 -9.55 11.78 13.82
C ASP A 76 -10.98 11.26 13.65
N GLU A 77 -11.95 11.96 14.27
CA GLU A 77 -13.36 11.57 14.20
C GLU A 77 -13.90 11.53 12.76
N VAL A 78 -13.45 12.44 11.89
CA VAL A 78 -13.92 12.52 10.49
C VAL A 78 -13.43 11.29 9.71
N LEU A 79 -12.16 10.96 9.85
CA LEU A 79 -11.54 9.80 9.20
C LEU A 79 -12.10 8.49 9.75
N TRP A 80 -12.31 8.39 11.06
CA TRP A 80 -12.98 7.24 11.69
C TRP A 80 -14.38 7.01 11.13
N ASN A 81 -15.19 8.07 10.99
CA ASN A 81 -16.50 7.99 10.33
C ASN A 81 -16.38 7.59 8.85
N GLY A 82 -15.28 7.96 8.18
CA GLY A 82 -14.93 7.50 6.84
C GLY A 82 -14.72 5.99 6.79
N TYR A 83 -13.90 5.44 7.69
CA TYR A 83 -13.67 3.99 7.80
C TYR A 83 -14.95 3.22 8.12
N GLN A 84 -15.79 3.71 9.04
CA GLN A 84 -17.11 3.13 9.31
C GLN A 84 -17.98 3.01 8.05
N ARG A 85 -18.10 4.10 7.29
CA ARG A 85 -18.89 4.11 6.04
C ARG A 85 -18.31 3.16 5.00
N ALA A 86 -16.99 3.14 4.84
CA ALA A 86 -16.32 2.25 3.89
C ALA A 86 -16.50 0.78 4.29
N ALA A 87 -16.34 0.44 5.57
CA ALA A 87 -16.55 -0.90 6.10
C ALA A 87 -17.99 -1.38 5.86
N GLY A 88 -18.99 -0.57 6.23
CA GLY A 88 -20.41 -0.88 5.99
C GLY A 88 -20.73 -1.06 4.51
N THR A 89 -20.24 -0.16 3.65
CA THR A 89 -20.46 -0.24 2.20
C THR A 89 -19.83 -1.49 1.60
N LEU A 90 -18.60 -1.84 2.00
CA LEU A 90 -17.90 -3.01 1.48
C LEU A 90 -18.53 -4.31 1.98
N ALA A 91 -18.84 -4.40 3.27
CA ALA A 91 -19.51 -5.55 3.86
C ALA A 91 -20.88 -5.79 3.20
N GLU A 92 -21.66 -4.73 2.95
CA GLU A 92 -22.93 -4.81 2.21
C GLU A 92 -22.74 -5.36 0.79
N ARG A 93 -21.79 -4.80 0.03
CA ARG A 93 -21.52 -5.22 -1.35
C ARG A 93 -21.16 -6.70 -1.41
N VAL A 94 -20.27 -7.15 -0.52
CA VAL A 94 -19.78 -8.53 -0.50
C VAL A 94 -20.88 -9.50 -0.05
N THR A 95 -21.65 -9.16 0.98
CA THR A 95 -22.72 -10.04 1.49
C THR A 95 -23.97 -10.06 0.61
N SER A 96 -24.13 -9.09 -0.28
CA SER A 96 -25.22 -9.06 -1.28
C SER A 96 -24.88 -9.82 -2.56
N ASP A 97 -23.61 -10.20 -2.77
CA ASP A 97 -23.15 -10.99 -3.91
C ASP A 97 -22.74 -12.40 -3.43
N PRO A 98 -23.52 -13.45 -3.74
CA PRO A 98 -23.19 -14.82 -3.33
C PRO A 98 -21.79 -15.29 -3.78
N GLY A 99 -21.32 -14.84 -4.94
CA GLY A 99 -20.00 -15.18 -5.45
C GLY A 99 -18.87 -14.47 -4.70
N ALA A 100 -19.10 -13.25 -4.22
CA ALA A 100 -18.18 -12.54 -3.34
C ALA A 100 -18.17 -13.12 -1.93
N LEU A 101 -19.35 -13.43 -1.38
CA LEU A 101 -19.48 -14.05 -0.07
C LEU A 101 -18.79 -15.42 -0.02
N ALA A 102 -18.99 -16.27 -1.03
CA ALA A 102 -18.37 -17.60 -1.10
C ALA A 102 -16.82 -17.56 -1.18
N ARG A 103 -16.23 -16.46 -1.67
CA ARG A 103 -14.76 -16.28 -1.70
C ARG A 103 -14.16 -16.09 -0.30
N ILE A 104 -14.89 -15.45 0.61
CA ILE A 104 -14.40 -15.11 1.96
C ILE A 104 -14.94 -16.03 3.05
N ALA A 105 -16.08 -16.67 2.81
CA ALA A 105 -16.73 -17.61 3.71
C ALA A 105 -17.03 -18.90 2.91
N PRO A 106 -16.01 -19.74 2.66
CA PRO A 106 -16.21 -20.95 1.87
C PRO A 106 -17.18 -21.91 2.58
N ASP A 107 -17.90 -22.70 1.78
CA ASP A 107 -18.90 -23.65 2.26
C ASP A 107 -18.33 -24.55 3.37
N ALA A 108 -18.92 -24.41 4.55
CA ALA A 108 -18.46 -25.04 5.76
C ALA A 108 -19.55 -25.98 6.29
N THR A 109 -19.22 -27.25 6.56
CA THR A 109 -20.19 -28.20 7.13
C THR A 109 -20.24 -28.08 8.64
N GLY A 110 -21.42 -28.06 9.28
CA GLY A 110 -21.53 -28.04 10.75
C GLY A 110 -22.68 -27.17 11.23
N THR A 111 -22.69 -26.85 12.53
CA THR A 111 -23.63 -25.87 13.11
C THR A 111 -23.32 -24.46 12.63
N LEU A 112 -24.25 -23.51 12.85
CA LEU A 112 -24.01 -22.10 12.54
C LEU A 112 -22.78 -21.55 13.27
N GLU A 113 -22.60 -21.93 14.53
CA GLU A 113 -21.45 -21.55 15.36
C GLU A 113 -20.14 -22.10 14.78
N ASP A 114 -20.10 -23.37 14.36
CA ASP A 114 -18.91 -23.97 13.73
C ASP A 114 -18.54 -23.27 12.41
N ARG A 115 -19.53 -22.80 11.64
CA ARG A 115 -19.29 -22.06 10.39
C ARG A 115 -18.80 -20.64 10.69
N ALA A 116 -19.43 -19.96 11.64
CA ALA A 116 -19.03 -18.62 12.09
C ALA A 116 -17.59 -18.62 12.62
N GLU A 117 -17.21 -19.57 13.48
CA GLU A 117 -15.87 -19.66 14.03
C GLU A 117 -14.81 -19.87 12.93
N ARG A 118 -15.07 -20.78 11.98
CA ARG A 118 -14.14 -21.01 10.85
C ARG A 118 -13.99 -19.79 9.96
N PHE A 119 -15.08 -19.10 9.66
CA PHE A 119 -15.05 -17.84 8.93
C PHE A 119 -14.22 -16.80 9.69
N ILE A 120 -14.51 -16.57 10.98
CA ILE A 120 -13.80 -15.60 11.84
C ILE A 120 -12.31 -15.90 11.89
N ARG A 121 -11.91 -17.15 12.10
CA ARG A 121 -10.49 -17.53 12.18
C ARG A 121 -9.77 -17.34 10.85
N SER A 122 -10.37 -17.79 9.74
CA SER A 122 -9.74 -17.71 8.42
C SER A 122 -9.67 -16.27 7.90
N PHE A 123 -10.80 -15.57 7.88
CA PHE A 123 -10.87 -14.17 7.43
C PHE A 123 -10.12 -13.24 8.38
N GLY A 124 -10.31 -13.41 9.69
CA GLY A 124 -9.66 -12.58 10.71
C GLY A 124 -8.15 -12.74 10.72
N ALA A 125 -7.62 -13.95 10.50
CA ALA A 125 -6.18 -14.15 10.43
C ALA A 125 -5.53 -13.36 9.28
N ARG A 126 -6.22 -13.29 8.14
CA ARG A 126 -5.83 -12.49 6.98
C ARG A 126 -5.99 -10.99 7.26
N ALA A 127 -7.14 -10.56 7.79
CA ALA A 127 -7.41 -9.15 8.09
C ALA A 127 -6.45 -8.54 9.13
N HIS A 128 -6.11 -9.32 10.17
CA HIS A 128 -5.17 -8.92 11.23
C HIS A 128 -3.71 -9.22 10.86
N ARG A 129 -3.48 -9.98 9.77
CA ARG A 129 -2.17 -10.42 9.27
C ARG A 129 -1.38 -11.27 10.27
N ARG A 130 -2.08 -11.91 11.19
CA ARG A 130 -1.61 -12.93 12.14
C ARG A 130 -2.79 -13.80 12.58
N PRO A 131 -2.58 -15.01 13.10
CA PRO A 131 -3.63 -15.77 13.76
C PRO A 131 -4.31 -14.95 14.86
N LEU A 132 -5.63 -15.03 14.93
CA LEU A 132 -6.39 -14.50 16.06
C LEU A 132 -6.13 -15.32 17.32
N SER A 133 -6.12 -14.65 18.46
CA SER A 133 -6.22 -15.32 19.76
C SER A 133 -7.63 -15.86 19.99
N ASP A 134 -7.79 -16.82 20.92
CA ASP A 134 -9.10 -17.38 21.24
C ASP A 134 -10.05 -16.35 21.87
N ASP A 135 -9.50 -15.35 22.59
CA ASP A 135 -10.27 -14.23 23.13
C ASP A 135 -10.83 -13.36 21.99
N GLU A 136 -10.01 -13.03 20.99
CA GLU A 136 -10.46 -12.27 19.81
C GLU A 136 -11.53 -13.04 19.02
N VAL A 137 -11.37 -14.36 18.87
CA VAL A 137 -12.38 -15.21 18.22
C VAL A 137 -13.69 -15.19 18.99
N THR A 138 -13.62 -15.27 20.33
CA THR A 138 -14.80 -15.22 21.20
C THR A 138 -15.51 -13.87 21.11
N GLU A 139 -14.77 -12.76 21.06
CA GLU A 139 -15.34 -11.42 20.86
C GLU A 139 -16.04 -11.29 19.51
N TYR A 140 -15.43 -11.78 18.43
CA TYR A 140 -16.05 -11.73 17.10
C TYR A 140 -17.26 -12.68 16.98
N LEU A 141 -17.27 -13.82 17.67
CA LEU A 141 -18.46 -14.68 17.75
C LEU A 141 -19.60 -14.00 18.50
N HIS A 142 -19.28 -13.25 19.56
CA HIS A 142 -20.29 -12.43 20.24
C HIS A 142 -20.84 -11.36 19.28
N VAL A 143 -19.98 -10.62 18.57
CA VAL A 143 -20.41 -9.67 17.53
C VAL A 143 -21.33 -10.34 16.52
N PHE A 144 -20.91 -11.48 15.94
CA PHE A 144 -21.70 -12.26 14.99
C PHE A 144 -23.12 -12.56 15.50
N SER A 145 -23.24 -13.02 16.75
CA SER A 145 -24.53 -13.41 17.35
C SER A 145 -25.50 -12.22 17.55
N THR A 146 -25.00 -10.99 17.60
CA THR A 146 -25.83 -9.78 17.76
C THR A 146 -26.45 -9.28 16.45
N ALA A 147 -26.07 -9.85 15.31
CA ALA A 147 -26.51 -9.37 14.00
C ALA A 147 -27.96 -9.73 13.64
N ALA A 148 -28.58 -10.66 14.36
CA ALA A 148 -29.92 -11.14 14.09
C ALA A 148 -30.94 -9.98 14.05
N GLY A 149 -31.56 -9.78 12.88
CA GLY A 149 -32.56 -8.74 12.65
C GLY A 149 -32.02 -7.34 12.38
N LEU A 150 -30.71 -7.11 12.38
CA LEU A 150 -30.12 -5.79 12.08
C LEU A 150 -30.23 -5.42 10.59
N TYR A 151 -30.14 -6.41 9.70
CA TYR A 151 -30.04 -6.19 8.25
C TYR A 151 -31.28 -6.67 7.47
N GLY A 152 -32.46 -6.58 8.07
CA GLY A 152 -33.74 -6.85 7.39
C GLY A 152 -33.84 -8.28 6.82
N PRO A 153 -33.81 -8.46 5.49
CA PRO A 153 -34.06 -9.76 4.84
C PRO A 153 -32.91 -10.77 4.91
N LEU A 154 -31.74 -10.40 5.43
CA LEU A 154 -30.61 -11.33 5.51
C LEU A 154 -30.91 -12.47 6.49
N ASP A 155 -30.50 -13.69 6.14
CA ASP A 155 -30.46 -14.79 7.08
C ASP A 155 -29.43 -14.52 8.19
N GLU A 156 -29.53 -15.27 9.28
CA GLU A 156 -28.71 -15.07 10.48
C GLU A 156 -27.20 -15.20 10.20
N GLU A 157 -26.80 -16.10 9.30
CA GLU A 157 -25.40 -16.31 8.96
C GLU A 157 -24.84 -15.15 8.16
N THR A 158 -25.52 -14.76 7.08
CA THR A 158 -25.10 -13.63 6.24
C THR A 158 -25.12 -12.32 7.02
N ALA A 159 -26.10 -12.12 7.91
CA ALA A 159 -26.14 -10.98 8.82
C ALA A 159 -24.94 -10.96 9.78
N GLY A 160 -24.64 -12.11 10.41
CA GLY A 160 -23.50 -12.27 11.30
C GLY A 160 -22.16 -12.01 10.61
N ILE A 161 -21.97 -12.57 9.41
CA ILE A 161 -20.79 -12.31 8.57
C ILE A 161 -20.68 -10.81 8.28
N ARG A 162 -21.77 -10.17 7.84
CA ARG A 162 -21.77 -8.72 7.53
C ARG A 162 -21.29 -7.89 8.72
N LEU A 163 -21.83 -8.13 9.91
CA LEU A 163 -21.46 -7.36 11.10
C LEU A 163 -20.00 -7.60 11.52
N VAL A 164 -19.51 -8.85 11.42
CA VAL A 164 -18.11 -9.17 11.69
C VAL A 164 -17.17 -8.47 10.70
N LEU A 165 -17.52 -8.45 9.40
CA LEU A 165 -16.76 -7.72 8.38
C LEU A 165 -16.68 -6.22 8.71
N GLU A 166 -17.83 -5.63 9.08
CA GLU A 166 -17.89 -4.23 9.50
C GLU A 166 -16.96 -3.97 10.70
N ALA A 167 -16.98 -4.84 11.70
CA ALA A 167 -16.13 -4.72 12.89
C ALA A 167 -14.63 -4.91 12.59
N MET A 168 -14.26 -5.92 11.78
CA MET A 168 -12.85 -6.20 11.47
C MET A 168 -12.21 -5.10 10.62
N LEU A 169 -12.92 -4.54 9.64
CA LEU A 169 -12.40 -3.45 8.78
C LEU A 169 -12.19 -2.12 9.53
N GLN A 170 -12.71 -2.02 10.74
CA GLN A 170 -12.52 -0.87 11.64
C GLN A 170 -11.54 -1.17 12.78
N SER A 171 -11.10 -2.41 12.92
CA SER A 171 -10.17 -2.82 13.96
C SER A 171 -8.81 -2.11 13.79
N PRO A 172 -8.13 -1.72 14.88
CA PRO A 172 -6.74 -1.27 14.82
C PRO A 172 -5.83 -2.28 14.12
N TRP A 173 -6.09 -3.57 14.27
CA TRP A 173 -5.32 -4.62 13.59
C TRP A 173 -5.49 -4.64 12.07
N PHE A 174 -6.59 -4.10 11.54
CA PHE A 174 -6.77 -3.93 10.11
C PHE A 174 -6.20 -2.59 9.63
N LEU A 175 -6.53 -1.50 10.34
CA LEU A 175 -6.17 -0.12 9.98
C LEU A 175 -4.69 0.20 10.16
N TYR A 176 -3.98 -0.57 10.99
CA TYR A 176 -2.56 -0.36 11.29
C TYR A 176 -1.76 -1.64 11.02
N ARG A 177 -0.48 -1.43 10.69
CA ARG A 177 0.56 -2.45 10.83
C ARG A 177 1.07 -2.37 12.26
N VAL A 178 0.61 -3.31 13.07
CA VAL A 178 0.89 -3.37 14.51
C VAL A 178 2.11 -4.25 14.75
N GLU A 179 3.11 -3.72 15.43
CA GLU A 179 4.29 -4.44 15.91
C GLU A 179 4.20 -4.57 17.45
N VAL A 180 3.87 -5.76 17.96
CA VAL A 180 3.71 -6.09 19.38
C VAL A 180 4.91 -6.82 19.99
N SER A 181 5.89 -7.22 19.17
CA SER A 181 7.16 -7.74 19.69
C SER A 181 7.75 -6.79 20.72
N HIS A 182 8.21 -7.36 21.83
CA HIS A 182 8.64 -6.58 23.00
C HIS A 182 9.90 -7.14 23.67
N GLU A 183 10.25 -8.41 23.42
CA GLU A 183 11.52 -8.97 23.86
C GLU A 183 12.68 -8.22 23.20
N ARG A 184 13.67 -7.84 24.00
CA ARG A 184 14.82 -7.06 23.52
C ARG A 184 16.01 -7.97 23.25
N ASP A 185 16.65 -7.78 22.11
CA ASP A 185 18.00 -8.26 21.82
C ASP A 185 18.96 -7.07 21.76
N GLY A 186 19.69 -6.86 22.86
CA GLY A 186 20.50 -5.66 23.06
C GLY A 186 19.66 -4.37 23.03
N ARG A 187 19.82 -3.58 21.96
CA ARG A 187 19.09 -2.32 21.74
C ARG A 187 17.94 -2.44 20.74
N LEU A 188 17.75 -3.63 20.18
CA LEU A 188 16.75 -3.91 19.15
C LEU A 188 15.62 -4.72 19.77
N VAL A 189 14.45 -4.63 19.14
CA VAL A 189 13.36 -5.56 19.36
C VAL A 189 13.17 -6.27 18.03
N PRO A 190 13.57 -7.56 17.92
CA PRO A 190 13.35 -8.33 16.71
C PRO A 190 11.85 -8.44 16.44
N LEU A 191 11.49 -8.38 15.17
CA LEU A 191 10.12 -8.61 14.73
C LEU A 191 9.84 -10.12 14.67
N ASP A 192 8.61 -10.51 14.96
CA ASP A 192 8.14 -11.87 14.73
C ASP A 192 7.92 -12.15 13.24
N GLY A 193 7.65 -13.41 12.88
CA GLY A 193 7.46 -13.81 11.49
C GLY A 193 6.31 -13.08 10.80
N TYR A 194 5.20 -12.81 11.48
CA TYR A 194 4.02 -12.13 10.91
C TYR A 194 4.26 -10.63 10.73
N GLU A 195 4.99 -10.02 11.65
CA GLU A 195 5.45 -8.63 11.56
C GLU A 195 6.44 -8.46 10.40
N ILE A 196 7.39 -9.40 10.22
CA ILE A 196 8.30 -9.42 9.06
C ILE A 196 7.51 -9.57 7.76
N ALA A 197 6.59 -10.54 7.69
CA ALA A 197 5.73 -10.74 6.52
C ALA A 197 4.95 -9.48 6.17
N SER A 198 4.30 -8.86 7.15
CA SER A 198 3.53 -7.62 6.95
C SER A 198 4.44 -6.48 6.50
N ARG A 199 5.60 -6.30 7.12
CA ARG A 199 6.54 -5.24 6.75
C ARG A 199 7.03 -5.41 5.31
N LEU A 200 7.33 -6.65 4.91
CA LEU A 200 7.76 -6.98 3.55
C LEU A 200 6.64 -6.76 2.53
N SER A 201 5.43 -7.24 2.80
CA SER A 201 4.28 -7.11 1.89
C SER A 201 3.89 -5.66 1.63
N TYR A 202 3.88 -4.83 2.66
CA TYR A 202 3.55 -3.42 2.49
C TYR A 202 4.68 -2.59 1.88
N ALA A 203 5.92 -3.05 2.00
CA ALA A 203 7.05 -2.41 1.33
C ALA A 203 7.08 -2.71 -0.17
N LEU A 204 6.79 -3.95 -0.57
CA LEU A 204 6.96 -4.41 -1.96
C LEU A 204 5.67 -4.42 -2.78
N TRP A 205 4.51 -4.60 -2.16
CA TRP A 205 3.21 -4.62 -2.85
C TRP A 205 2.23 -3.56 -2.35
N GLY A 206 2.54 -2.89 -1.25
CA GLY A 206 1.62 -1.92 -0.65
C GLY A 206 0.30 -2.55 -0.22
N SER A 207 0.31 -3.85 0.11
CA SER A 207 -0.86 -4.64 0.54
C SER A 207 -0.45 -5.72 1.55
N MET A 208 -1.40 -6.53 1.99
CA MET A 208 -1.22 -7.61 2.96
C MET A 208 -0.36 -8.78 2.43
N PRO A 209 0.19 -9.64 3.30
CA PRO A 209 0.85 -10.88 2.88
C PRO A 209 -0.08 -11.79 2.10
N ASP A 210 0.44 -12.41 1.05
CA ASP A 210 -0.23 -13.51 0.36
C ASP A 210 -0.11 -14.81 1.17
N GLU A 211 -0.76 -15.88 0.69
CA GLU A 211 -0.80 -17.16 1.39
C GLU A 211 0.59 -17.77 1.59
N GLU A 212 1.48 -17.67 0.59
CA GLU A 212 2.84 -18.20 0.68
C GLU A 212 3.66 -17.47 1.75
N LEU A 213 3.64 -16.13 1.76
CA LEU A 213 4.37 -15.35 2.75
C LEU A 213 3.78 -15.53 4.17
N PHE A 214 2.46 -15.65 4.27
CA PHE A 214 1.78 -15.92 5.54
C PHE A 214 2.13 -17.31 6.09
N ALA A 215 2.22 -18.33 5.22
CA ALA A 215 2.64 -19.68 5.60
C ALA A 215 4.12 -19.72 6.01
N ALA A 216 5.00 -18.97 5.32
CA ALA A 216 6.40 -18.85 5.70
C ALA A 216 6.57 -18.21 7.09
N ALA A 217 5.75 -17.20 7.41
CA ALA A 217 5.69 -16.62 8.76
C ALA A 217 5.26 -17.66 9.80
N ALA A 218 4.17 -18.39 9.52
CA ALA A 218 3.64 -19.43 10.41
C ALA A 218 4.65 -20.57 10.69
N ALA A 219 5.45 -20.92 9.68
CA ALA A 219 6.48 -21.94 9.78
C ALA A 219 7.79 -21.45 10.43
N GLY A 220 7.86 -20.18 10.84
CA GLY A 220 9.06 -19.58 11.45
C GLY A 220 10.23 -19.39 10.48
N LEU A 221 9.99 -19.51 9.16
CA LEU A 221 11.04 -19.42 8.15
C LEU A 221 11.61 -18.00 8.04
N LEU A 222 10.79 -16.99 8.31
CA LEU A 222 11.19 -15.58 8.19
C LEU A 222 12.16 -15.10 9.27
N ALA A 223 12.52 -15.96 10.24
CA ALA A 223 13.65 -15.70 11.14
C ALA A 223 15.02 -15.82 10.43
N ASP A 224 15.07 -16.51 9.28
CA ASP A 224 16.26 -16.63 8.44
C ASP A 224 16.26 -15.52 7.36
N PRO A 225 17.26 -14.61 7.35
CA PRO A 225 17.39 -13.58 6.32
C PRO A 225 17.43 -14.11 4.88
N GLU A 226 17.94 -15.32 4.65
CA GLU A 226 17.92 -15.92 3.31
C GLU A 226 16.51 -16.29 2.86
N GLN A 227 15.64 -16.74 3.77
CA GLN A 227 14.23 -17.00 3.47
C GLN A 227 13.46 -15.69 3.21
N VAL A 228 13.78 -14.62 3.96
CA VAL A 228 13.25 -13.28 3.68
C VAL A 228 13.65 -12.82 2.28
N ARG A 229 14.92 -13.02 1.89
CA ARG A 229 15.41 -12.69 0.55
C ARG A 229 14.70 -13.50 -0.54
N VAL A 230 14.49 -14.80 -0.34
CA VAL A 230 13.75 -15.65 -1.29
C VAL A 230 12.33 -15.12 -1.50
N GLN A 231 11.61 -14.80 -0.43
CA GLN A 231 10.27 -14.22 -0.53
C GLN A 231 10.29 -12.84 -1.19
N ALA A 232 11.24 -11.97 -0.83
CA ALA A 232 11.37 -10.65 -1.44
C ALA A 232 11.61 -10.73 -2.96
N THR A 233 12.47 -11.63 -3.43
CA THR A 233 12.70 -11.85 -4.87
C THR A 233 11.44 -12.33 -5.57
N ARG A 234 10.76 -13.36 -5.04
CA ARG A 234 9.48 -13.84 -5.59
C ARG A 234 8.46 -12.71 -5.69
N MET A 235 8.39 -11.86 -4.67
CA MET A 235 7.45 -10.75 -4.64
C MET A 235 7.77 -9.67 -5.66
N LEU A 236 9.05 -9.39 -5.92
CA LEU A 236 9.49 -8.44 -6.95
C LEU A 236 9.20 -8.93 -8.37
N ASP A 237 9.13 -10.25 -8.57
CA ASP A 237 8.74 -10.87 -9.85
C ASP A 237 7.21 -10.89 -10.08
N ASP A 238 6.41 -10.53 -9.07
CA ASP A 238 4.94 -10.48 -9.16
C ASP A 238 4.48 -9.12 -9.73
N PRO A 239 3.48 -9.08 -10.63
CA PRO A 239 2.96 -7.84 -11.21
C PRO A 239 2.55 -6.75 -10.21
N ARG A 240 2.19 -7.11 -8.97
CA ARG A 240 1.88 -6.15 -7.89
C ARG A 240 3.07 -5.27 -7.52
N ALA A 241 4.30 -5.74 -7.71
CA ALA A 241 5.51 -4.97 -7.41
C ALA A 241 5.65 -3.73 -8.29
N GLU A 242 5.21 -3.79 -9.55
CA GLU A 242 5.33 -2.67 -10.49
C GLU A 242 4.63 -1.42 -9.95
N THR A 243 3.38 -1.56 -9.50
CA THR A 243 2.61 -0.44 -8.95
C THR A 243 3.28 0.15 -7.71
N ALA A 244 3.75 -0.69 -6.78
CA ALA A 244 4.38 -0.23 -5.55
C ALA A 244 5.73 0.47 -5.80
N VAL A 245 6.53 -0.05 -6.74
CA VAL A 245 7.82 0.54 -7.11
C VAL A 245 7.63 1.86 -7.86
N VAL A 246 6.64 1.96 -8.76
CA VAL A 246 6.30 3.22 -9.42
C VAL A 246 5.82 4.25 -8.38
N ASP A 247 4.93 3.87 -7.46
CA ASP A 247 4.48 4.74 -6.37
C ASP A 247 5.63 5.22 -5.49
N PHE A 248 6.59 4.35 -5.17
CA PHE A 248 7.80 4.73 -4.44
C PHE A 248 8.61 5.80 -5.19
N HIS A 249 8.84 5.63 -6.49
CA HIS A 249 9.60 6.59 -7.29
C HIS A 249 8.84 7.91 -7.48
N ARG A 250 7.51 7.87 -7.64
CA ARG A 250 6.67 9.08 -7.63
C ARG A 250 6.86 9.90 -6.37
N GLN A 251 6.93 9.25 -5.21
CA GLN A 251 7.15 9.90 -3.91
C GLN A 251 8.60 10.41 -3.78
N LEU A 252 9.59 9.56 -4.07
CA LEU A 252 11.01 9.89 -4.03
C LEU A 252 11.35 11.11 -4.88
N PHE A 253 10.75 11.20 -6.06
CA PHE A 253 10.95 12.28 -7.04
C PHE A 253 9.92 13.41 -6.94
N ASN A 254 9.00 13.33 -5.97
CA ASN A 254 7.95 14.32 -5.72
C ASN A 254 7.13 14.68 -6.96
N VAL A 255 6.79 13.65 -7.75
CA VAL A 255 5.97 13.75 -8.99
C VAL A 255 4.62 14.41 -8.72
N ARG A 256 4.11 14.36 -7.49
CA ARG A 256 2.93 15.11 -7.07
C ARG A 256 3.02 16.62 -7.39
N LYS A 257 4.22 17.21 -7.38
CA LYS A 257 4.42 18.61 -7.77
C LYS A 257 4.12 18.88 -9.24
N PHE A 258 4.18 17.86 -10.11
CA PHE A 258 3.85 18.01 -11.53
C PHE A 258 2.39 18.44 -11.73
N GLN A 259 1.50 18.13 -10.79
CA GLN A 259 0.12 18.61 -10.80
C GLN A 259 0.00 20.14 -10.75
N GLY A 260 1.05 20.84 -10.31
CA GLY A 260 1.13 22.30 -10.34
C GLY A 260 1.67 22.89 -11.65
N ILE A 261 2.01 22.06 -12.64
CA ILE A 261 2.51 22.53 -13.94
C ILE A 261 1.37 23.26 -14.65
N MET A 262 1.57 24.57 -14.84
CA MET A 262 0.64 25.44 -15.54
C MET A 262 1.43 26.28 -16.55
N PRO A 263 1.46 25.86 -17.84
CA PRO A 263 2.11 26.63 -18.88
C PRO A 263 1.54 28.04 -18.96
N ASN A 264 2.41 29.05 -19.09
CA ASN A 264 1.97 30.42 -19.35
C ASN A 264 1.40 30.48 -20.77
N THR A 265 0.08 30.64 -20.90
CA THR A 265 -0.63 30.65 -22.18
C THR A 265 -0.28 31.83 -23.08
N ASP A 266 0.28 32.92 -22.54
CA ASP A 266 0.77 34.04 -23.35
C ASP A 266 2.09 33.68 -24.07
N VAL A 267 2.87 32.76 -23.50
CA VAL A 267 4.16 32.31 -24.04
C VAL A 267 4.02 31.00 -24.81
N PHE A 268 3.17 30.09 -24.32
CA PHE A 268 2.93 28.76 -24.87
C PHE A 268 1.43 28.55 -25.13
N PRO A 269 0.85 29.26 -26.12
CA PRO A 269 -0.59 29.18 -26.40
C PRO A 269 -1.06 27.80 -26.87
N ASP A 270 -0.15 26.99 -27.44
CA ASP A 270 -0.42 25.66 -27.97
C ASP A 270 -0.11 24.52 -26.98
N ALA A 271 0.26 24.85 -25.73
CA ALA A 271 0.56 23.86 -24.71
C ALA A 271 -0.72 23.14 -24.27
N SER A 272 -0.64 21.82 -24.17
CA SER A 272 -1.78 21.02 -23.72
C SER A 272 -2.16 21.37 -22.27
N PRO A 273 -3.47 21.52 -21.95
CA PRO A 273 -3.92 21.60 -20.56
C PRO A 273 -3.65 20.31 -19.77
N MET A 274 -3.34 19.19 -20.46
CA MET A 274 -3.05 17.89 -19.88
C MET A 274 -1.55 17.65 -19.62
N LEU A 275 -0.72 18.70 -19.68
CA LEU A 275 0.74 18.54 -19.63
C LEU A 275 1.21 17.92 -18.30
N SER A 276 0.54 18.21 -17.20
CA SER A 276 0.86 17.64 -15.87
C SER A 276 0.59 16.13 -15.84
N GLU A 277 -0.52 15.68 -16.43
CA GLU A 277 -0.85 14.26 -16.56
C GLU A 277 0.14 13.56 -17.50
N TYR A 278 0.50 14.17 -18.63
CA TYR A 278 1.46 13.60 -19.56
C TYR A 278 2.86 13.48 -18.96
N ALA A 279 3.33 14.50 -18.23
CA ALA A 279 4.60 14.46 -17.52
C ALA A 279 4.62 13.38 -16.41
N SER A 280 3.50 13.22 -15.70
CA SER A 280 3.37 12.16 -14.69
C SER A 280 3.40 10.78 -15.35
N ARG A 281 2.70 10.61 -16.48
CA ARG A 281 2.65 9.35 -17.23
C ARG A 281 4.00 9.00 -17.86
N GLU A 282 4.73 9.98 -18.40
CA GLU A 282 6.11 9.82 -18.86
C GLU A 282 6.99 9.24 -17.75
N HIS A 283 6.93 9.83 -16.57
CA HIS A 283 7.73 9.39 -15.43
C HIS A 283 7.44 7.94 -15.05
N ASP A 284 6.16 7.57 -14.96
CA ASP A 284 5.75 6.22 -14.59
C ASP A 284 6.25 5.18 -15.59
N LEU A 285 6.03 5.44 -16.89
CA LEU A 285 6.47 4.53 -17.96
C LEU A 285 7.99 4.39 -17.98
N PHE A 286 8.72 5.50 -17.80
CA PHE A 286 10.17 5.47 -17.72
C PHE A 286 10.67 4.61 -16.54
N VAL A 287 10.08 4.77 -15.35
CA VAL A 287 10.46 3.98 -14.17
C VAL A 287 10.13 2.49 -14.40
N THR A 288 8.92 2.18 -14.88
CA THR A 288 8.53 0.81 -15.21
C THR A 288 9.52 0.17 -16.18
N GLU A 289 9.83 0.86 -17.29
CA GLU A 289 10.72 0.35 -18.33
C GLU A 289 12.13 0.08 -17.80
N VAL A 290 12.70 1.03 -17.05
CA VAL A 290 14.06 0.88 -16.51
C VAL A 290 14.11 -0.26 -15.49
N VAL A 291 13.14 -0.34 -14.58
CA VAL A 291 13.21 -1.30 -13.47
C VAL A 291 12.78 -2.71 -13.88
N PHE A 292 11.70 -2.86 -14.66
CA PHE A 292 11.05 -4.16 -14.89
C PHE A 292 11.24 -4.73 -16.31
N HIS A 293 11.64 -3.91 -17.29
CA HIS A 293 11.78 -4.39 -18.68
C HIS A 293 13.24 -4.43 -19.16
N ARG A 294 14.14 -3.74 -18.46
CA ARG A 294 15.57 -3.65 -18.84
C ARG A 294 16.52 -4.23 -17.81
N ASP A 295 16.03 -4.70 -16.66
CA ASP A 295 16.85 -5.02 -15.49
C ASP A 295 17.85 -3.88 -15.17
N GLY A 296 17.36 -2.64 -15.30
CA GLY A 296 18.16 -1.43 -15.21
C GLY A 296 18.61 -1.13 -13.77
N THR A 297 19.65 -0.33 -13.67
CA THR A 297 20.24 0.08 -12.40
C THR A 297 19.71 1.45 -11.96
N TYR A 298 19.94 1.80 -10.70
CA TYR A 298 19.73 3.17 -10.22
C TYR A 298 20.48 4.21 -11.06
N ARG A 299 21.64 3.86 -11.62
CA ARG A 299 22.38 4.75 -12.54
C ARG A 299 21.60 5.01 -13.82
N ASP A 300 20.88 4.01 -14.34
CA ASP A 300 20.11 4.16 -15.57
C ASP A 300 18.92 5.10 -15.37
N LEU A 301 18.27 5.08 -14.20
CA LEU A 301 17.27 6.10 -13.84
C LEU A 301 17.84 7.53 -13.92
N LEU A 302 19.12 7.72 -13.58
CA LEU A 302 19.76 9.04 -13.56
C LEU A 302 20.44 9.42 -14.88
N THR A 303 20.69 8.47 -15.78
CA THR A 303 21.56 8.71 -16.94
C THR A 303 21.03 8.22 -18.28
N SER A 304 19.95 7.42 -18.30
CA SER A 304 19.33 6.93 -19.53
C SER A 304 18.86 8.09 -20.41
N PRO A 305 19.19 8.11 -21.72
CA PRO A 305 18.64 9.10 -22.65
C PRO A 305 17.22 8.75 -23.11
N ASP A 306 16.71 7.57 -22.74
CA ASP A 306 15.42 7.10 -23.21
C ASP A 306 14.28 7.67 -22.36
N THR A 307 13.15 7.92 -22.99
CA THR A 307 11.90 8.33 -22.33
C THR A 307 10.69 7.86 -23.13
N PHE A 308 9.50 8.19 -22.68
CA PHE A 308 8.25 7.95 -23.39
C PHE A 308 7.60 9.27 -23.79
N VAL A 309 7.13 9.34 -25.04
CA VAL A 309 6.46 10.54 -25.57
C VAL A 309 5.14 10.21 -26.22
N ASN A 310 4.14 11.05 -25.98
CA ASN A 310 2.98 11.22 -26.85
C ASN A 310 3.23 12.39 -27.82
N ASP A 311 2.20 12.85 -28.53
CA ASP A 311 2.33 13.98 -29.46
C ASP A 311 2.80 15.29 -28.80
N GLU A 312 2.28 15.63 -27.62
CA GLU A 312 2.68 16.82 -26.86
C GLU A 312 4.16 16.77 -26.45
N LEU A 313 4.56 15.67 -25.80
CA LEU A 313 5.93 15.52 -25.32
C LEU A 313 6.93 15.42 -26.48
N ALA A 314 6.55 14.77 -27.59
CA ALA A 314 7.39 14.72 -28.79
C ALA A 314 7.69 16.12 -29.34
N ARG A 315 6.70 17.03 -29.32
CA ARG A 315 6.92 18.45 -29.69
C ARG A 315 7.91 19.14 -28.74
N ILE A 316 7.76 18.96 -27.43
CA ILE A 316 8.64 19.55 -26.40
C ILE A 316 10.08 19.03 -26.50
N TYR A 317 10.23 17.74 -26.79
CA TYR A 317 11.54 17.10 -26.96
C TYR A 317 12.12 17.23 -28.36
N GLU A 318 11.42 17.89 -29.28
CA GLU A 318 11.83 18.07 -30.68
C GLU A 318 12.05 16.74 -31.43
N VAL A 319 11.27 15.70 -31.07
CA VAL A 319 11.35 14.37 -31.69
C VAL A 319 10.43 14.31 -32.91
N SER A 320 11.00 14.03 -34.07
CA SER A 320 10.24 13.85 -35.32
C SER A 320 9.54 12.50 -35.36
N GLY A 321 8.34 12.44 -35.93
CA GLY A 321 7.57 11.20 -36.07
C GLY A 321 6.07 11.45 -36.16
N SER A 322 5.29 10.38 -36.20
CA SER A 322 3.83 10.42 -36.07
C SER A 322 3.45 9.88 -34.70
N TYR A 323 2.89 10.75 -33.87
CA TYR A 323 2.47 10.45 -32.51
C TYR A 323 1.00 10.84 -32.34
N THR A 324 0.34 10.30 -31.32
CA THR A 324 -1.04 10.64 -30.96
C THR A 324 -1.10 11.07 -29.50
N ALA A 325 -2.19 11.70 -29.08
CA ALA A 325 -2.37 12.14 -27.70
C ALA A 325 -2.49 10.96 -26.71
N ASP A 326 -3.09 9.85 -27.15
CA ASP A 326 -3.47 8.72 -26.29
C ASP A 326 -2.38 7.65 -26.15
N GLU A 327 -1.38 7.63 -27.04
CA GLU A 327 -0.33 6.61 -27.07
C GLU A 327 1.04 7.19 -26.70
N PHE A 328 1.70 6.55 -25.73
CA PHE A 328 3.07 6.86 -25.34
C PHE A 328 4.03 5.86 -25.98
N VAL A 329 5.01 6.36 -26.73
CA VAL A 329 5.98 5.55 -27.46
C VAL A 329 7.38 5.77 -26.87
N PRO A 330 8.18 4.71 -26.66
CA PRO A 330 9.56 4.85 -26.21
C PRO A 330 10.41 5.51 -27.30
N VAL A 331 11.23 6.48 -26.90
CA VAL A 331 12.16 7.21 -27.77
C VAL A 331 13.50 7.41 -27.06
N SER A 332 14.57 7.59 -27.85
CA SER A 332 15.88 7.96 -27.32
C SER A 332 16.18 9.42 -27.65
N LEU A 333 16.48 10.23 -26.63
CA LEU A 333 16.77 11.65 -26.77
C LEU A 333 18.28 11.90 -26.98
N ASP A 334 18.66 13.13 -27.34
CA ASP A 334 20.08 13.52 -27.38
C ASP A 334 20.69 13.45 -25.97
N PRO A 335 21.61 12.50 -25.69
CA PRO A 335 22.20 12.34 -24.36
C PRO A 335 23.05 13.52 -23.94
N ALA A 336 23.43 14.45 -24.85
CA ALA A 336 24.12 15.68 -24.47
C ALA A 336 23.16 16.71 -23.84
N ARG A 337 21.85 16.59 -24.09
CA ARG A 337 20.81 17.53 -23.63
C ARG A 337 19.90 16.95 -22.56
N ARG A 338 19.51 15.68 -22.68
CA ARG A 338 18.48 15.03 -21.85
C ARG A 338 18.96 13.64 -21.41
N ARG A 339 19.01 13.41 -20.11
CA ARG A 339 19.39 12.14 -19.47
C ARG A 339 18.72 12.00 -18.10
N GLY A 340 18.06 10.88 -17.89
CA GLY A 340 17.48 10.48 -16.62
C GLY A 340 16.31 11.36 -16.16
N VAL A 341 15.78 10.99 -14.99
CA VAL A 341 14.56 11.56 -14.41
C VAL A 341 14.57 13.09 -14.32
N PHE A 342 15.71 13.70 -13.97
CA PHE A 342 15.80 15.16 -13.74
C PHE A 342 15.74 16.00 -15.02
N THR A 343 15.69 15.36 -16.19
CA THR A 343 15.53 16.04 -17.48
C THR A 343 14.18 15.77 -18.15
N GLN A 344 13.28 15.06 -17.46
CA GLN A 344 11.90 14.85 -17.86
C GLN A 344 11.11 16.16 -17.82
N VAL A 345 10.04 16.28 -18.60
CA VAL A 345 9.25 17.53 -18.69
C VAL A 345 8.76 17.95 -17.31
N GLY A 346 8.27 17.02 -16.51
CA GLY A 346 7.74 17.33 -15.18
C GLY A 346 8.75 18.00 -14.23
N PHE A 347 10.03 17.68 -14.38
CA PHE A 347 11.10 18.25 -13.56
C PHE A 347 11.58 19.63 -14.04
N LEU A 348 11.39 19.93 -15.31
CA LEU A 348 11.86 21.18 -15.93
C LEU A 348 10.79 22.28 -16.00
N ALA A 349 9.52 21.91 -15.80
CA ALA A 349 8.36 22.77 -15.98
C ALA A 349 8.08 23.72 -14.81
#